data_AF-A0AAE1L9B9-F1
#
_entry.id   AF-A0AAE1L9B9-F1
#
_cell.length_a   1.000
_cell.length_b   1.000
_cell.length_c   1.000
_cell.angle_alpha   90.00
_cell.angle_beta   90.00
_cell.angle_gamma   90.00
#
_symmetry.space_group_name_H-M   'P 1'
#
loop_
_entity.id
_entity.type
_entity.pdbx_description
1 polymer ?
#
loop_
_entity_poly.entity_id
_entity_poly.type
_entity_poly.pdbx_seq_one_letter_code
_entity_poly.pdbx_strand_id
1 'polypeptide(L)'
;MLFAGARVDMWTVSVSGCPCPWNATQTDCACCVKEGGCHCGEAAPQRCAQCGLEKYCANMCNATIDSVTVLQRSGRSYGMIKSSSMDTPGICAFTLLPDAKQRVELQLYRLVGVGRYHNNSSASALSLTSLLSPALPCRSCHGGSLQLTDGPRERAARGVSLCGANERFTTPVVMFADRGPATLTLR
;
A
#
# COMPACT_ATOMS: atom_id res chain seq x y z
N MET A 1 17.91 -5.41 -13.69
CA MET A 1 18.41 -5.32 -12.29
C MET A 1 17.57 -4.28 -11.57
N LEU A 2 16.73 -4.65 -10.59
CA LEU A 2 16.28 -3.73 -9.53
C LEU A 2 15.63 -4.49 -8.35
N PHE A 3 16.50 -4.97 -7.46
CA PHE A 3 16.41 -5.06 -5.99
C PHE A 3 15.20 -5.72 -5.29
N ALA A 4 15.27 -7.05 -5.18
CA ALA A 4 14.85 -7.78 -3.98
C ALA A 4 15.96 -7.78 -2.89
N GLY A 5 16.64 -6.64 -2.70
CA GLY A 5 17.69 -6.50 -1.70
C GLY A 5 17.12 -5.90 -0.42
N ALA A 6 17.58 -6.38 0.73
CA ALA A 6 17.35 -5.73 2.02
C ALA A 6 17.68 -4.23 1.92
N ARG A 7 16.73 -3.37 2.31
CA ARG A 7 16.89 -1.91 2.27
C ARG A 7 16.44 -1.31 3.58
N VAL A 8 17.17 -0.31 4.02
CA VAL A 8 16.77 0.58 5.12
C VAL A 8 15.45 1.25 4.75
N ASP A 9 14.49 1.20 5.66
CA ASP A 9 13.18 1.82 5.50
C ASP A 9 12.63 2.29 6.84
N MET A 10 11.35 2.67 6.88
CA MET A 10 10.71 3.19 8.09
C MET A 10 10.82 2.26 9.30
N TRP A 11 10.95 0.94 9.09
CA TRP A 11 10.98 -0.05 10.17
C TRP A 11 12.35 -0.72 10.33
N THR A 12 13.21 -0.60 9.32
CA THR A 12 14.55 -1.20 9.29
C THR A 12 15.61 -0.11 9.43
N VAL A 13 16.27 -0.04 10.60
CA VAL A 13 17.37 0.91 10.88
C VAL A 13 18.65 0.51 10.15
N SER A 14 18.98 -0.78 10.21
CA SER A 14 20.11 -1.39 9.53
C SER A 14 19.71 -2.78 9.02
N VAL A 15 20.27 -3.19 7.89
CA VAL A 15 19.99 -4.50 7.28
C VAL A 15 20.74 -5.65 7.96
N SER A 16 21.75 -5.34 8.78
CA SER A 16 22.53 -6.31 9.55
C SER A 16 23.13 -5.66 10.82
N GLY A 17 23.68 -6.47 11.72
CA GLY A 17 24.39 -6.00 12.92
C GLY A 17 23.61 -6.15 14.22
N CYS A 18 22.41 -6.73 14.17
CA CYS A 18 21.62 -7.07 15.35
C CYS A 18 21.50 -8.59 15.55
N PRO A 19 21.37 -9.06 16.80
CA PRO A 19 21.16 -10.47 17.07
C PRO A 19 19.81 -10.94 16.51
N CYS A 20 19.80 -12.12 15.89
CA CYS A 20 18.57 -12.70 15.36
C CYS A 20 17.64 -13.17 16.49
N PRO A 21 16.32 -12.90 16.42
CA PRO A 21 15.37 -13.34 17.45
C PRO A 21 15.30 -14.86 17.67
N TRP A 22 15.62 -15.66 16.65
CA TRP A 22 15.63 -17.13 16.70
C TRP A 22 17.01 -17.71 17.01
N ASN A 23 18.09 -16.92 16.86
CA ASN A 23 19.45 -17.35 17.15
C ASN A 23 20.31 -16.17 17.60
N ALA A 24 20.44 -15.99 18.93
CA ALA A 24 21.16 -14.86 19.50
C ALA A 24 22.67 -14.83 19.19
N THR A 25 23.25 -15.95 18.75
CA THR A 25 24.66 -16.01 18.33
C THR A 25 24.89 -15.44 16.94
N GLN A 26 23.83 -15.38 16.14
CA GLN A 26 23.84 -14.85 14.78
C GLN A 26 23.55 -13.35 14.82
N THR A 27 24.44 -12.54 14.26
CA THR A 27 24.38 -11.06 14.30
C THR A 27 24.20 -10.42 12.91
N ASP A 28 23.86 -11.22 11.90
CA ASP A 28 23.61 -10.77 10.53
C ASP A 28 22.16 -10.30 10.30
N CYS A 29 21.35 -10.26 11.35
CA CYS A 29 19.96 -9.84 11.31
C CYS A 29 19.78 -8.32 11.32
N ALA A 30 18.66 -7.88 10.77
CA ALA A 30 18.30 -6.48 10.71
C ALA A 30 18.04 -5.87 12.09
N CYS A 31 18.47 -4.63 12.24
CA CYS A 31 18.13 -3.81 13.39
C CYS A 31 16.80 -3.12 13.14
N CYS A 32 15.75 -3.52 13.85
CA CYS A 32 14.43 -2.92 13.74
C CYS A 32 14.29 -1.65 14.57
N VAL A 33 13.44 -0.73 14.13
CA VAL A 33 13.05 0.44 14.92
C VAL A 33 12.39 -0.03 16.21
N LYS A 34 12.93 0.40 17.36
CA LYS A 34 12.47 -0.04 18.69
C LYS A 34 10.96 0.18 18.91
N GLU A 35 10.44 1.30 18.41
CA GLU A 35 9.03 1.63 18.52
C GLU A 35 8.25 1.15 17.30
N GLY A 36 7.75 -0.08 17.38
CA GLY A 36 6.80 -0.64 16.43
C GLY A 36 7.38 -1.38 15.23
N GLY A 37 8.71 -1.52 15.15
CA GLY A 37 9.38 -2.38 14.17
C GLY A 37 9.57 -3.80 14.69
N CYS A 38 9.17 -4.78 13.88
CA CYS A 38 9.31 -6.21 14.16
C CYS A 38 10.11 -6.91 13.07
N HIS A 39 10.81 -7.96 13.47
CA HIS A 39 11.63 -8.76 12.56
C HIS A 39 10.77 -9.60 11.63
N CYS A 40 11.20 -9.74 10.37
CA CYS A 40 10.47 -10.47 9.34
C CYS A 40 10.64 -12.00 9.38
N GLY A 41 11.20 -12.53 10.46
CA GLY A 41 11.52 -13.96 10.57
C GLY A 41 12.72 -14.39 9.73
N GLU A 42 13.04 -15.68 9.82
CA GLU A 42 14.22 -16.31 9.20
C GLU A 42 14.17 -16.26 7.66
N ALA A 43 12.99 -16.20 7.06
CA ALA A 43 12.81 -16.08 5.61
C ALA A 43 13.26 -14.72 5.05
N ALA A 44 13.37 -13.69 5.89
CA ALA A 44 13.84 -12.36 5.52
C ALA A 44 14.65 -11.75 6.67
N PRO A 45 15.84 -12.30 6.98
CA PRO A 45 16.57 -11.99 8.19
C PRO A 45 17.12 -10.56 8.21
N GLN A 46 17.26 -9.95 7.03
CA GLN A 46 17.80 -8.61 6.85
C GLN A 46 16.71 -7.55 6.67
N ARG A 47 15.49 -7.81 7.17
CA ARG A 47 14.35 -6.91 7.00
C ARG A 47 13.49 -6.83 8.25
N CYS A 48 12.95 -5.65 8.48
CA CYS A 48 11.91 -5.40 9.46
C CYS A 48 10.64 -4.90 8.76
N ALA A 49 9.51 -5.08 9.43
CA ALA A 49 8.25 -4.43 9.06
C ALA A 49 7.59 -3.87 10.30
N GLN A 50 6.45 -3.22 10.10
CA GLN A 50 5.60 -2.84 11.20
C GLN A 50 5.11 -4.08 11.96
N CYS A 51 5.21 -4.05 13.28
CA CYS A 51 4.62 -5.07 14.14
C CYS A 51 3.10 -5.19 13.89
N GLY A 52 2.62 -6.42 13.73
CA GLY A 52 1.27 -6.73 13.26
C GLY A 52 1.19 -7.06 11.77
N LEU A 53 2.24 -6.74 11.00
CA LEU A 53 2.33 -7.02 9.56
C LEU A 53 3.57 -7.86 9.20
N GLU A 54 4.28 -8.40 10.18
CA GLU A 54 5.54 -9.14 9.99
C GLU A 54 5.38 -10.37 9.06
N LYS A 55 4.20 -11.00 9.06
CA LYS A 55 3.89 -12.13 8.17
C LYS A 55 3.89 -11.75 6.68
N TYR A 56 3.73 -10.46 6.35
CA TYR A 56 3.68 -9.97 4.98
C TYR A 56 4.97 -9.29 4.54
N CYS A 57 6.05 -9.41 5.32
CA CYS A 57 7.32 -8.76 5.05
C CYS A 57 7.91 -9.07 3.67
N ALA A 58 8.01 -10.36 3.34
CA ALA A 58 8.66 -10.80 2.11
C ALA A 58 7.77 -10.53 0.91
N ASN A 59 6.47 -10.83 1.03
CA ASN A 59 5.49 -10.67 -0.02
C ASN A 59 4.20 -10.06 0.52
N MET A 60 4.10 -8.73 0.42
CA MET A 60 2.91 -8.02 0.86
C MET A 60 1.90 -7.99 -0.27
N CYS A 61 1.07 -9.04 -0.33
CA CYS A 61 -0.04 -9.12 -1.26
C CYS A 61 -1.22 -9.91 -0.67
N ASN A 62 -2.45 -9.53 -1.04
CA ASN A 62 -3.68 -10.14 -0.50
C ASN A 62 -3.72 -10.10 1.04
N ALA A 63 -3.33 -8.97 1.60
CA ALA A 63 -3.22 -8.76 3.04
C ALA A 63 -4.43 -8.00 3.59
N THR A 64 -4.94 -8.46 4.74
CA THR A 64 -5.86 -7.68 5.56
C THR A 64 -5.07 -6.94 6.63
N ILE A 65 -5.26 -5.63 6.69
CA ILE A 65 -4.63 -4.71 7.63
C ILE A 65 -5.74 -4.18 8.53
N ASP A 66 -5.70 -4.59 9.78
CA ASP A 66 -6.62 -4.17 10.83
C ASP A 66 -5.96 -3.11 11.71
N SER A 67 -6.59 -1.94 11.80
CA SER A 67 -6.03 -0.81 12.55
C SER A 67 -5.89 -1.12 14.04
N VAL A 68 -6.77 -1.95 14.62
CA VAL A 68 -6.69 -2.35 16.03
C VAL A 68 -5.45 -3.21 16.25
N THR A 69 -5.26 -4.23 15.41
CA THR A 69 -4.09 -5.11 15.46
C THR A 69 -2.78 -4.31 15.27
N VAL A 70 -2.74 -3.43 14.29
CA VAL A 70 -1.55 -2.61 14.00
C VAL A 70 -1.23 -1.68 15.17
N LEU A 71 -2.24 -1.01 15.75
CA LEU A 71 -2.06 -0.14 16.90
C LEU A 71 -1.58 -0.91 18.13
N GLN A 72 -2.20 -2.05 18.45
CA GLN A 72 -1.85 -2.84 19.63
C GLN A 72 -0.43 -3.40 19.54
N ARG A 73 0.03 -3.80 18.35
CA ARG A 73 1.34 -4.45 18.19
C ARG A 73 2.47 -3.48 17.88
N SER A 74 2.20 -2.38 17.19
CA SER A 74 3.24 -1.40 16.82
C SER A 74 3.20 -0.11 17.64
N GLY A 75 2.12 0.16 18.38
CA GLY A 75 1.90 1.45 19.04
C GLY A 75 1.63 2.60 18.06
N ARG A 76 1.34 2.30 16.78
CA ARG A 76 1.10 3.30 15.73
C ARG A 76 -0.26 3.06 15.06
N SER A 77 -0.99 4.14 14.79
CA SER A 77 -2.26 4.12 14.05
C SER A 77 -2.09 4.24 12.53
N TYR A 78 -0.85 4.34 12.05
CA TYR A 78 -0.51 4.44 10.64
C TYR A 78 0.55 3.39 10.29
N GLY A 79 0.71 3.12 9.00
CA GLY A 79 1.67 2.13 8.51
C GLY A 79 2.16 2.42 7.11
N MET A 80 3.00 1.53 6.59
CA MET A 80 3.49 1.60 5.22
C MET A 80 3.19 0.31 4.48
N ILE A 81 2.52 0.43 3.34
CA ILE A 81 2.28 -0.67 2.42
C ILE A 81 3.30 -0.55 1.28
N LYS A 82 4.04 -1.63 1.03
CA LYS A 82 4.91 -1.77 -0.14
C LYS A 82 4.50 -3.02 -0.87
N SER A 83 3.89 -2.87 -2.05
CA SER A 83 3.60 -4.00 -2.91
C SER A 83 4.91 -4.67 -3.36
N SER A 84 4.90 -5.99 -3.47
CA SER A 84 5.97 -6.71 -4.15
C SER A 84 6.04 -6.32 -5.63
N SER A 85 7.20 -6.50 -6.26
CA SER A 85 7.31 -6.43 -7.72
C SER A 85 6.45 -7.52 -8.33
N MET A 86 5.57 -7.15 -9.26
CA MET A 86 4.75 -8.07 -10.02
C MET A 86 5.36 -8.20 -11.40
N ASP A 87 6.11 -9.29 -11.62
CA ASP A 87 6.76 -9.56 -12.91
C ASP A 87 5.75 -10.12 -13.95
N THR A 88 4.55 -10.51 -13.50
CA THR A 88 3.44 -11.00 -14.32
C THR A 88 2.16 -10.19 -14.09
N PRO A 89 1.25 -10.11 -15.08
CA PRO A 89 -0.08 -9.55 -14.86
C PRO A 89 -0.76 -10.27 -13.70
N GLY A 90 -1.15 -9.52 -12.68
CA GLY A 90 -1.75 -10.09 -11.48
C GLY A 90 -2.65 -9.08 -10.80
N ILE A 91 -3.36 -9.53 -9.77
CA ILE A 91 -4.18 -8.65 -8.94
C ILE A 91 -3.70 -8.80 -7.51
N CYS A 92 -3.39 -7.67 -6.89
CA CYS A 92 -2.99 -7.62 -5.50
C CYS A 92 -3.94 -6.72 -4.72
N ALA A 93 -4.68 -7.29 -3.78
CA ALA A 93 -5.64 -6.54 -2.98
C ALA A 93 -5.18 -6.38 -1.52
N PHE A 94 -5.46 -5.23 -0.93
CA PHE A 94 -5.27 -4.98 0.49
C PHE A 94 -6.62 -4.59 1.09
N THR A 95 -7.06 -5.33 2.09
CA THR A 95 -8.28 -5.00 2.83
C THR A 95 -7.87 -4.15 4.03
N LEU A 96 -8.41 -2.95 4.13
CA LEU A 96 -8.11 -1.98 5.18
C LEU A 96 -9.32 -1.93 6.11
N LEU A 97 -9.15 -2.35 7.35
CA LEU A 97 -10.20 -2.38 8.37
C LEU A 97 -9.94 -1.26 9.38
N PRO A 98 -10.64 -0.12 9.29
CA PRO A 98 -10.58 0.92 10.31
C PRO A 98 -11.40 0.52 11.55
N ASP A 99 -11.04 1.08 12.70
CA ASP A 99 -11.82 0.96 13.94
C ASP A 99 -13.06 1.87 13.90
N ALA A 100 -13.96 1.73 14.87
CA ALA A 100 -15.17 2.54 14.98
C ALA A 100 -14.84 4.05 14.96
N LYS A 101 -15.52 4.79 14.07
CA LYS A 101 -15.34 6.24 13.85
C LYS A 101 -13.98 6.64 13.27
N GLN A 102 -13.16 5.70 12.82
CA GLN A 102 -11.96 6.00 12.03
C GLN A 102 -12.29 6.00 10.54
N ARG A 103 -11.49 6.74 9.77
CA ARG A 103 -11.47 6.69 8.31
C ARG A 103 -10.13 6.14 7.83
N VAL A 104 -10.11 5.61 6.62
CA VAL A 104 -8.87 5.20 5.98
C VAL A 104 -8.31 6.37 5.18
N GLU A 105 -7.06 6.74 5.46
CA GLU A 105 -6.29 7.72 4.70
C GLU A 105 -5.10 7.01 4.05
N LEU A 106 -4.98 7.13 2.72
CA LEU A 106 -3.84 6.60 1.97
C LEU A 106 -3.02 7.73 1.38
N GLN A 107 -1.74 7.75 1.71
CA GLN A 107 -0.77 8.69 1.15
C GLN A 107 0.19 7.96 0.21
N LEU A 108 0.08 8.24 -1.09
CA LEU A 108 0.93 7.65 -2.12
C LEU A 108 2.13 8.56 -2.40
N TYR A 109 3.31 8.11 -2.01
CA TYR A 109 4.58 8.83 -2.24
C TYR A 109 5.30 8.38 -3.52
N ARG A 110 5.12 7.12 -3.92
CA ARG A 110 5.83 6.55 -5.06
C ARG A 110 4.97 5.50 -5.75
N LEU A 111 4.89 5.61 -7.07
CA LEU A 111 4.28 4.64 -7.96
C LEU A 111 5.36 4.10 -8.90
N VAL A 112 5.52 2.79 -8.99
CA VAL A 112 6.50 2.17 -9.89
C VAL A 112 5.73 1.32 -10.89
N GLY A 113 5.39 1.89 -12.05
CA GLY A 113 4.85 1.16 -13.20
C GLY A 113 3.54 0.44 -12.97
N VAL A 114 2.43 1.18 -12.85
CA VAL A 114 1.08 0.62 -12.60
C VAL A 114 0.16 0.95 -13.79
N GLY A 115 0.66 0.79 -15.01
CA GLY A 115 -0.06 1.13 -16.24
C GLY A 115 0.10 2.58 -16.69
N ARG A 116 -0.63 2.94 -17.76
CA ARG A 116 -0.56 4.26 -18.40
C ARG A 116 -1.94 4.87 -18.52
N TYR A 117 -1.99 6.17 -18.37
CA TYR A 117 -3.17 6.94 -18.70
C TYR A 117 -3.34 7.00 -20.22
N HIS A 118 -4.52 6.64 -20.72
CA HIS A 118 -4.88 6.82 -22.12
C HIS A 118 -5.95 7.90 -22.23
N ASN A 119 -5.64 9.00 -22.90
CA ASN A 119 -6.60 10.04 -23.22
C ASN A 119 -7.35 9.66 -24.51
N ASN A 120 -8.54 9.05 -24.42
CA ASN A 120 -9.44 9.21 -25.55
C ASN A 120 -9.95 10.66 -25.53
N SER A 121 -9.30 11.53 -26.28
CA SER A 121 -9.74 12.90 -26.49
C SER A 121 -10.98 12.93 -27.40
N SER A 122 -12.06 12.27 -26.99
CA SER A 122 -13.42 12.49 -27.48
C SER A 122 -14.35 13.03 -26.37
N ALA A 123 -13.87 13.12 -25.12
CA ALA A 123 -14.47 14.00 -24.12
C ALA A 123 -13.75 15.36 -24.21
N SER A 124 -14.15 16.15 -25.20
CA SER A 124 -13.77 17.55 -25.35
C SER A 124 -13.92 18.26 -24.01
N ALA A 125 -12.84 18.93 -23.60
CA ALA A 125 -12.89 19.97 -22.60
C ALA A 125 -14.08 20.91 -22.91
N LEU A 126 -14.85 21.23 -21.86
CA LEU A 126 -15.92 22.23 -21.86
C LEU A 126 -17.18 21.83 -22.65
N SER A 127 -18.10 21.11 -21.98
CA SER A 127 -19.53 21.24 -22.26
C SER A 127 -20.23 21.60 -20.95
N LEU A 128 -20.71 22.85 -20.86
CA LEU A 128 -21.30 23.48 -19.66
C LEU A 128 -22.73 22.98 -19.34
N THR A 129 -23.14 21.79 -19.82
CA THR A 129 -24.54 21.34 -19.75
C THR A 129 -24.77 20.02 -19.02
N SER A 130 -23.97 19.67 -18.02
CA SER A 130 -24.33 18.53 -17.16
C SER A 130 -24.02 18.76 -15.69
N LEU A 131 -24.90 19.52 -15.03
CA LEU A 131 -24.94 19.68 -13.58
C LEU A 131 -25.80 18.60 -12.88
N LEU A 132 -26.16 17.50 -13.57
CA LEU A 132 -27.11 16.50 -13.06
C LEU A 132 -26.69 15.04 -13.32
N SER A 133 -25.40 14.75 -13.47
CA SER A 133 -24.90 13.36 -13.53
C SER A 133 -23.58 13.20 -12.77
N PRO A 134 -23.49 12.31 -11.76
CA PRO A 134 -22.26 12.06 -11.00
C PRO A 134 -21.26 11.19 -11.79
N ALA A 135 -21.30 11.23 -13.12
CA ALA A 135 -20.36 10.50 -13.97
C ALA A 135 -19.05 11.29 -14.03
N LEU A 136 -18.19 11.05 -13.04
CA LEU A 136 -16.76 11.39 -13.12
C LEU A 136 -16.21 10.97 -14.49
N PRO A 137 -15.36 11.79 -15.14
CA PRO A 137 -14.78 11.44 -16.43
C PRO A 137 -14.11 10.07 -16.34
N CYS A 138 -14.49 9.14 -17.21
CA CYS A 138 -13.89 7.82 -17.29
C CYS A 138 -12.40 7.95 -17.65
N ARG A 139 -11.56 8.07 -16.63
CA ARG A 139 -10.10 8.01 -16.71
C ARG A 139 -9.70 6.56 -16.95
N SER A 140 -9.61 6.14 -18.20
CA SER A 140 -9.28 4.75 -18.53
C SER A 140 -7.77 4.52 -18.38
N CYS A 141 -7.38 3.88 -17.28
CA CYS A 141 -6.04 3.36 -17.09
C CYS A 141 -5.87 2.08 -17.90
N HIS A 142 -4.83 2.01 -18.74
CA HIS A 142 -4.53 0.85 -19.56
C HIS A 142 -3.25 0.15 -19.07
N GLY A 143 -3.28 -1.18 -19.05
CA GLY A 143 -2.14 -2.00 -18.62
C GLY A 143 -1.87 -2.01 -17.11
N GLY A 144 -2.79 -1.49 -16.29
CA GLY A 144 -2.71 -1.53 -14.83
C GLY A 144 -3.40 -0.34 -14.16
N SER A 145 -3.76 -0.49 -12.88
CA SER A 145 -4.30 0.60 -12.07
C SER A 145 -4.20 0.32 -10.57
N LEU A 146 -3.94 1.35 -9.78
CA LEU A 146 -4.13 1.38 -8.34
C LEU A 146 -5.52 1.97 -8.04
N GLN A 147 -6.38 1.21 -7.37
CA GLN A 147 -7.75 1.61 -7.09
C GLN A 147 -8.06 1.51 -5.59
N LEU A 148 -8.58 2.58 -4.99
CA LEU A 148 -9.13 2.57 -3.63
C LEU A 148 -10.65 2.58 -3.69
N THR A 149 -11.29 1.50 -3.24
CA THR A 149 -12.75 1.39 -3.12
C THR A 149 -13.17 1.46 -1.66
N ASP A 150 -14.27 2.16 -1.41
CA ASP A 150 -14.78 2.42 -0.06
C ASP A 150 -16.14 1.74 0.17
N GLY A 151 -16.23 0.99 1.26
CA GLY A 151 -17.38 0.21 1.69
C GLY A 151 -17.16 -1.30 1.63
N PRO A 152 -18.02 -2.09 2.30
CA PRO A 152 -17.97 -3.55 2.23
C PRO A 152 -18.12 -4.03 0.78
N ARG A 153 -17.49 -5.16 0.41
CA ARG A 153 -17.42 -5.67 -0.98
C ARG A 153 -18.76 -5.65 -1.73
N GLU A 154 -19.87 -5.91 -1.04
CA GLU A 154 -21.22 -5.96 -1.61
C GLU A 154 -21.83 -4.59 -1.94
N ARG A 155 -21.33 -3.51 -1.32
CA ARG A 155 -21.83 -2.13 -1.49
C ARG A 155 -20.71 -1.13 -1.80
N ALA A 156 -19.54 -1.62 -2.21
CA ALA A 156 -18.40 -0.77 -2.50
C ALA A 156 -18.78 0.23 -3.60
N ALA A 157 -18.74 1.54 -3.29
CA ALA A 157 -19.03 2.53 -4.33
C ALA A 157 -17.86 2.63 -5.31
N ARG A 158 -18.08 3.33 -6.44
CA ARG A 158 -17.04 3.63 -7.41
C ARG A 158 -15.83 4.26 -6.69
N GLY A 159 -14.72 3.52 -6.68
CA GLY A 159 -13.48 3.93 -6.06
C GLY A 159 -12.67 4.92 -6.92
N VAL A 160 -11.68 5.55 -6.30
CA VAL A 160 -10.69 6.37 -7.02
C VAL A 160 -9.67 5.44 -7.66
N SER A 161 -9.34 5.68 -8.93
CA SER A 161 -8.33 4.91 -9.68
C SER A 161 -7.21 5.82 -10.18
N LEU A 162 -5.99 5.32 -10.12
CA LEU A 162 -4.76 6.01 -10.50
C LEU A 162 -3.83 5.04 -11.25
N CYS A 163 -3.15 5.54 -12.28
CA CYS A 163 -2.13 4.80 -13.02
C CYS A 163 -0.97 5.74 -13.38
N GLY A 164 0.19 5.17 -13.69
CA GLY A 164 1.39 5.93 -14.02
C GLY A 164 2.60 5.03 -14.22
N ALA A 165 3.53 5.48 -15.05
CA ALA A 165 4.65 4.67 -15.51
C ALA A 165 5.77 4.57 -14.46
N ASN A 166 6.11 5.65 -13.76
CA ASN A 166 7.04 5.67 -12.63
C ASN A 166 7.05 7.09 -12.06
N GLU A 167 6.38 7.31 -10.93
CA GLU A 167 6.18 8.64 -10.37
C GLU A 167 6.68 8.68 -8.93
N ARG A 168 7.38 9.76 -8.58
CA ARG A 168 7.76 10.09 -7.21
C ARG A 168 7.16 11.44 -6.87
N PHE A 169 6.20 11.44 -5.96
CA PHE A 169 5.47 12.64 -5.61
C PHE A 169 6.21 13.39 -4.51
N THR A 170 6.48 14.68 -4.73
CA THR A 170 7.01 15.60 -3.71
C THR A 170 5.97 15.86 -2.63
N THR A 171 4.71 16.06 -3.04
CA THR A 171 3.54 16.08 -2.17
C THR A 171 2.73 14.80 -2.45
N PRO A 172 2.48 13.95 -1.44
CA PRO A 172 1.82 12.67 -1.67
C PRO A 172 0.41 12.85 -2.21
N VAL A 173 -0.02 11.94 -3.09
CA VAL A 173 -1.42 11.86 -3.48
C VAL A 173 -2.20 11.26 -2.31
N VAL A 174 -3.19 11.99 -1.80
CA VAL A 174 -4.00 11.57 -0.66
C VAL A 174 -5.36 11.09 -1.13
N MET A 175 -5.77 9.92 -0.65
CA MET A 175 -7.09 9.33 -0.90
C MET A 175 -7.75 8.93 0.41
N PHE A 176 -9.07 9.08 0.49
CA PHE A 176 -9.86 8.79 1.68
C PHE A 176 -10.92 7.71 1.39
N ALA A 177 -11.22 6.92 2.40
CA ALA A 177 -12.39 6.04 2.44
C ALA A 177 -13.06 6.20 3.80
N ASP A 178 -14.34 6.60 3.77
CA ASP A 178 -15.07 7.10 4.94
C ASP A 178 -16.26 6.19 5.32
N ARG A 179 -16.60 5.18 4.49
CA ARG A 179 -17.74 4.26 4.70
C ARG A 179 -17.34 2.91 5.30
N GLY A 180 -16.28 2.91 6.12
CA GLY A 180 -15.82 1.74 6.86
C GLY A 180 -14.70 0.98 6.13
N PRO A 181 -14.77 -0.36 6.00
CA PRO A 181 -13.74 -1.14 5.33
C PRO A 181 -13.45 -0.61 3.92
N ALA A 182 -12.17 -0.51 3.58
CA ALA A 182 -11.72 -0.11 2.26
C ALA A 182 -10.91 -1.23 1.61
N THR A 183 -10.88 -1.25 0.28
CA THR A 183 -10.02 -2.16 -0.48
C THR A 183 -9.11 -1.37 -1.40
N LEU A 184 -7.81 -1.53 -1.23
CA LEU A 184 -6.81 -1.04 -2.17
C LEU A 184 -6.46 -2.17 -3.14
N THR A 185 -6.74 -2.00 -4.42
CA THR A 185 -6.47 -3.00 -5.46
C THR A 185 -5.41 -2.49 -6.40
N LEU A 186 -4.35 -3.26 -6.58
CA LEU A 186 -3.34 -3.10 -7.62
C LEU A 186 -3.64 -4.10 -8.73
N ARG A 187 -3.74 -3.60 -9.95
CA ARG A 187 -3.90 -4.38 -11.20
C ARG A 187 -2.83 -3.99 -12.20
#